data_AF-A0A1S6Q8G5-F1
#
_entry.id   AF-A0A1S6Q8G5-F1
#
_cell.length_a   1.000
_cell.length_b   1.000
_cell.length_c   1.000
_cell.angle_alpha   90.00
_cell.angle_beta   90.00
_cell.angle_gamma   90.00
#
_symmetry.space_group_name_H-M   'P 1'
#
loop_
_entity.id
_entity.type
_entity.pdbx_description
1 polymer ?
#
loop_
_entity_poly.entity_id
_entity_poly.type
_entity_poly.pdbx_seq_one_letter_code
_entity_poly.pdbx_strand_id
1 'polypeptide(L)' 'TPVSEDCLYMNVVVPRPRPKQAAVMVWIFGGGFYSGTSTLDVYDHRTLVAEENVILVSMQYRV' A
#
# COMPACT_ATOMS: atom_id res chain seq x y z
N THR A 1 13.71 -0.46 1.24
CA THR A 1 13.64 -0.08 -0.19
C THR A 1 14.77 0.88 -0.47
N PRO A 2 15.63 0.63 -1.47
CA PRO A 2 16.65 1.59 -1.85
C PRO A 2 16.01 2.93 -2.26
N VAL A 3 16.67 4.04 -1.98
CA VAL A 3 16.22 5.38 -2.40
C VAL A 3 16.58 5.59 -3.87
N SER A 4 15.61 6.02 -4.68
CA SER A 4 15.75 6.25 -6.13
C SER A 4 14.72 7.29 -6.59
N GLU A 5 15.02 8.06 -7.64
CA GLU A 5 14.03 8.90 -8.33
C GLU A 5 13.04 8.08 -9.17
N ASP A 6 13.49 6.92 -9.66
CA ASP A 6 12.62 5.88 -10.15
C ASP A 6 11.94 5.22 -8.95
N CYS A 7 10.88 5.86 -8.44
CA CYS A 7 10.16 5.45 -7.24
C CYS A 7 8.65 5.33 -7.44
N LEU A 8 8.10 5.70 -8.59
CA LEU A 8 6.64 5.76 -8.84
C LEU A 8 6.04 4.36 -9.05
N TYR A 9 6.04 3.56 -7.98
CA TYR A 9 5.53 2.21 -7.90
C TYR A 9 4.29 2.12 -7.01
N MET A 10 3.52 1.05 -7.19
CA MET A 10 2.32 0.77 -6.40
C MET A 10 2.32 -0.70 -5.97
N ASN A 11 1.92 -0.94 -4.73
CA ASN A 11 1.73 -2.28 -4.18
C ASN A 11 0.23 -2.61 -4.15
N VAL A 12 -0.11 -3.83 -4.55
CA VAL A 12 -1.49 -4.33 -4.51
C VAL A 12 -1.51 -5.64 -3.73
N VAL A 13 -2.28 -5.66 -2.65
CA VAL A 13 -2.48 -6.85 -1.81
C VAL A 13 -3.93 -7.28 -1.92
N VAL A 14 -4.12 -8.54 -2.26
CA VAL A 14 -5.43 -9.13 -2.59
C VAL A 14 -5.70 -10.30 -1.64
N PRO A 15 -6.90 -10.41 -1.05
CA PRO A 15 -7.22 -11.50 -0.15
C PRO A 15 -7.31 -12.84 -0.89
N ARG A 16 -7.24 -13.94 -0.14
CA ARG A 16 -7.42 -15.30 -0.65
C ARG A 16 -8.65 -15.94 0.03
N PRO A 17 -9.60 -16.50 -0.74
CA PRO A 17 -9.64 -16.58 -2.20
C PRO A 17 -9.84 -15.21 -2.88
N ARG A 18 -9.41 -15.09 -4.14
CA ARG A 18 -9.47 -13.82 -4.89
C ARG A 18 -10.94 -13.38 -5.06
N PRO A 19 -11.34 -12.20 -4.59
CA PRO A 19 -12.71 -11.71 -4.73
C PRO A 19 -12.98 -11.22 -6.16
N LYS A 20 -14.26 -11.20 -6.56
CA LYS A 20 -14.71 -10.64 -7.85
C LYS A 20 -15.00 -9.13 -7.77
N GLN A 21 -15.62 -8.68 -6.68
CA GLN A 21 -16.03 -7.29 -6.45
C GLN A 21 -15.83 -6.95 -4.96
N ALA A 22 -14.60 -6.65 -4.58
CA ALA A 22 -14.25 -6.20 -3.23
C ALA A 22 -14.10 -4.68 -3.17
N ALA A 23 -14.31 -4.09 -2.00
CA ALA A 23 -13.96 -2.71 -1.73
C ALA A 23 -12.44 -2.51 -1.87
N VAL A 24 -12.04 -1.34 -2.36
CA VAL A 24 -10.62 -0.98 -2.54
C VAL A 24 -10.27 0.12 -1.54
N MET A 25 -9.27 -0.14 -0.71
CA MET A 25 -8.68 0.84 0.20
C MET A 25 -7.36 1.32 -0.37
N VAL A 26 -7.20 2.63 -0.54
CA VAL A 26 -5.97 3.25 -1.04
C VAL A 26 -5.23 3.94 0.12
N TRP A 27 -4.02 3.49 0.41
CA TRP A 27 -3.16 4.06 1.44
C TRP A 27 -2.19 5.09 0.87
N ILE A 28 -2.22 6.29 1.44
CA ILE A 28 -1.29 7.39 1.15
C ILE A 28 -0.53 7.65 2.45
N PHE A 29 0.77 7.36 2.46
CA PHE A 29 1.59 7.58 3.66
C PHE A 29 1.77 9.09 3.93
N GLY A 30 1.97 9.43 5.20
CA GLY A 30 2.35 10.77 5.62
C GLY A 30 3.87 10.95 5.74
N GLY A 31 4.29 12.14 6.13
CA GLY A 31 5.71 12.49 6.33
C GLY A 31 6.04 13.94 6.01
N GLY A 32 5.04 14.83 6.18
CA GLY A 32 5.20 16.28 6.01
C GLY A 32 5.61 16.72 4.60
N PHE A 33 5.39 15.89 3.57
CA PHE A 33 5.85 16.12 2.20
C PHE A 33 7.36 16.27 2.04
N TYR A 34 8.17 15.80 3.00
CA TYR A 34 9.64 15.75 2.88
C TYR A 34 10.20 14.33 3.09
N SER A 35 9.34 13.40 3.52
CA SER A 35 9.72 12.02 3.81
C SER A 35 8.52 11.08 3.72
N GLY A 36 8.79 9.78 3.80
CA GLY A 36 7.79 8.71 3.86
C GLY A 36 8.00 7.64 2.79
N THR A 37 7.40 6.47 3.00
CA THR A 37 7.37 5.36 2.02
C THR A 37 6.21 4.41 2.34
N SER A 38 5.60 3.83 1.31
CA SER A 38 4.53 2.83 1.43
C SER A 38 5.02 1.46 1.91
N THR A 39 6.34 1.31 2.09
CA THR A 39 7.01 0.04 2.38
C THR A 39 7.45 -0.10 3.84
N LEU A 40 7.02 0.79 4.74
CA LEU A 40 7.33 0.64 6.16
C LEU A 40 6.57 -0.57 6.73
N ASP A 41 7.20 -1.35 7.61
CA ASP A 41 6.61 -2.55 8.20
C ASP A 41 5.33 -2.26 9.00
N VAL A 42 5.22 -1.05 9.57
CA VAL A 42 4.00 -0.58 10.24
C VAL A 42 2.80 -0.46 9.29
N TYR A 43 3.05 -0.42 7.98
CA TYR A 43 2.04 -0.42 6.93
C TYR A 43 1.92 -1.79 6.26
N ASP A 44 2.28 -2.91 6.92
CA ASP A 44 2.04 -4.24 6.32
C ASP A 44 0.54 -4.48 6.11
N HIS A 45 0.15 -4.50 4.85
CA HIS A 45 -1.23 -4.58 4.38
C HIS A 45 -1.83 -5.99 4.51
N ARG A 46 -1.02 -7.03 4.80
CA ARG A 46 -1.47 -8.44 4.79
C ARG A 46 -2.57 -8.73 5.81
N THR A 47 -2.41 -8.25 7.04
CA THR A 47 -3.36 -8.48 8.12
C THR A 47 -4.70 -7.84 7.79
N LEU A 48 -4.71 -6.56 7.40
CA LEU A 48 -5.95 -5.84 7.10
C LEU A 48 -6.72 -6.46 5.92
N VAL A 49 -6.00 -6.86 4.87
CA VAL A 49 -6.61 -7.52 3.71
C VAL A 49 -7.22 -8.87 4.08
N ALA A 50 -6.56 -9.66 4.93
CA ALA A 50 -7.02 -10.98 5.33
C ALA A 50 -8.26 -10.91 6.26
N GLU A 51 -8.27 -9.98 7.21
CA GLU A 51 -9.35 -9.84 8.20
C GLU A 51 -10.61 -9.20 7.59
N GLU A 52 -10.46 -8.15 6.77
CA GLU A 52 -11.59 -7.34 6.30
C GLU A 52 -12.07 -7.70 4.89
N ASN A 53 -11.40 -8.64 4.22
CA ASN A 53 -11.71 -9.06 2.85
C ASN A 53 -11.79 -7.87 1.85
N VAL A 54 -10.84 -6.94 1.98
CA VAL A 54 -10.69 -5.76 1.12
C VAL A 54 -9.45 -5.90 0.23
N ILE A 55 -9.44 -5.23 -0.93
CA ILE A 55 -8.20 -5.06 -1.70
C ILE A 55 -7.51 -3.81 -1.19
N LEU A 56 -6.24 -3.93 -0.83
CA LEU A 56 -5.45 -2.79 -0.37
C LEU A 56 -4.39 -2.41 -1.39
N VAL A 57 -4.40 -1.14 -1.75
CA VAL A 57 -3.48 -0.51 -2.68
C VAL A 57 -2.67 0.54 -1.93
N SER A 58 -1.35 0.51 -2.03
CA SER A 58 -0.49 1.59 -1.50
C SER A 58 0.44 2.10 -2.59
N MET A 59 0.69 3.40 -2.62
CA MET A 59 1.43 4.05 -3.70
C MET A 59 2.62 4.85 -3.19
N GLN A 60 3.66 4.90 -4.01
CA GLN A 60 4.75 5.83 -3.86
C GLN A 60 4.45 7.14 -4.60
N TYR A 61 4.78 8.25 -3.97
CA TYR A 61 4.74 9.58 -4.57
C TYR A 61 6.03 10.33 -4.23
N ARG A 62 6.42 11.29 -5.08
CA ARG A 62 7.62 12.11 -4.83
C ARG A 62 7.41 12.99 -3.60
N VAL A 63 8.45 13.07 -2.77
CA VAL A 63 8.56 13.92 -1.57
C VAL A 63 9.85 14.74 -1.63
#